data_AF-A0AAW1UKQ7-F1
#
_entry.id   AF-A0AAW1UKQ7-F1
#
_cell.length_a   1.000
_cell.length_b   1.000
_cell.length_c   1.000
_cell.angle_alpha   90.00
_cell.angle_beta   90.00
_cell.angle_gamma   90.00
#
_symmetry.space_group_name_H-M   'P 1'
#
loop_
_entity.id
_entity.type
_entity.pdbx_description
1 polymer ?
#
loop_
_entity_poly.entity_id
_entity_poly.type
_entity_poly.pdbx_seq_one_letter_code
_entity_poly.pdbx_strand_id
1 'polypeptide(L)'
;MNTFLLLWSGVLCLLIDIIFVKSTNYPWLEQISRQEMLNEGCSTINDNKFGYLKRTSLKHILVDHKHKMLYCYVPKVACTNWKRVMMVLTGKSNTTYLKDIPSYVAHGDKSTERLSQLSPKEIKKCLESYTTFLMVRHPMERLLSAFRNKFEGNLTSSKYFQKRYGRHIVKKYRPRNRNQKYLKKETGSDVTLNEFVQYLLNEGLNSNEHWTPIYDLCHPCRINYTFIGKYEHLTEDAQALLDIIDAPPIRFPMTNSAHTSTKVREYFQMLPLKYMQALYKLYKNDFILFDYNLESVLGFDFG
;
A
#
# COMPACT_ATOMS: atom_id res chain seq x y z
N MET A 1 -23.94 19.56 -65.74
CA MET A 1 -24.51 18.29 -65.23
C MET A 1 -23.44 17.24 -65.36
N ASN A 2 -22.99 16.49 -64.37
CA ASN A 2 -23.14 16.56 -62.93
C ASN A 2 -22.05 15.59 -62.40
N THR A 3 -21.20 16.10 -61.51
CA THR A 3 -20.75 15.42 -60.28
C THR A 3 -20.53 13.91 -60.34
N PHE A 4 -19.27 13.45 -60.42
CA PHE A 4 -18.79 12.24 -59.73
C PHE A 4 -17.26 12.26 -59.62
N LEU A 5 -16.75 13.29 -58.94
CA LEU A 5 -15.42 13.31 -58.33
C LEU A 5 -15.63 13.18 -56.82
N LEU A 6 -14.80 12.37 -56.15
CA LEU A 6 -14.67 12.21 -54.69
C LEU A 6 -15.58 11.17 -54.01
N LEU A 7 -15.36 9.87 -54.27
CA LEU A 7 -15.77 8.82 -53.32
C LEU A 7 -14.77 7.66 -53.19
N TRP A 8 -13.46 7.90 -53.42
CA TRP A 8 -12.42 6.87 -53.23
C TRP A 8 -11.19 7.39 -52.47
N SER A 9 -11.42 8.18 -51.42
CA SER A 9 -10.39 8.48 -50.40
C SER A 9 -10.92 8.47 -48.95
N GLY A 10 -12.23 8.29 -48.74
CA GLY A 10 -12.84 8.30 -47.40
C GLY A 10 -12.92 6.95 -46.68
N VAL A 11 -12.80 5.83 -47.40
CA VAL A 11 -12.97 4.49 -46.79
C VAL A 11 -11.67 3.93 -46.21
N LEU A 12 -10.51 4.46 -46.62
CA LEU A 12 -9.21 4.03 -46.07
C LEU A 12 -8.82 4.80 -44.79
N CYS A 13 -9.38 6.00 -44.54
CA CYS A 13 -9.21 6.69 -43.24
C CYS A 13 -10.11 6.11 -42.14
N LEU A 14 -11.31 5.62 -42.49
CA LEU A 14 -12.23 5.05 -41.49
C LEU A 14 -11.84 3.65 -41.00
N LEU A 15 -10.84 3.02 -41.62
CA LEU A 15 -10.25 1.76 -41.15
C LEU A 15 -8.96 1.95 -40.35
N ILE A 16 -8.34 3.14 -40.40
CA ILE A 16 -7.19 3.47 -39.56
C ILE A 16 -7.65 4.00 -38.19
N ASP A 17 -8.85 4.59 -38.12
CA ASP A 17 -9.46 4.99 -36.84
C ASP A 17 -10.08 3.82 -36.04
N ILE A 18 -10.08 2.59 -36.60
CA ILE A 18 -10.48 1.36 -35.88
C ILE A 18 -9.27 0.68 -35.20
N ILE A 19 -8.04 1.14 -35.47
CA ILE A 19 -6.82 0.70 -34.76
C ILE A 19 -6.34 1.77 -33.77
N PHE A 20 -7.18 2.74 -33.40
CA PHE A 20 -7.15 3.28 -32.05
C PHE A 20 -8.15 2.49 -31.21
N VAL A 21 -7.79 1.23 -30.95
CA VAL A 21 -8.27 0.52 -29.78
C VAL A 21 -8.01 1.45 -28.61
N LYS A 22 -9.05 2.13 -28.11
CA LYS A 22 -9.04 2.69 -26.76
C LYS A 22 -8.40 1.61 -25.92
N SER A 23 -7.29 1.92 -25.25
CA SER A 23 -6.61 1.02 -24.31
C SER A 23 -7.64 0.39 -23.38
N THR A 24 -8.21 -0.74 -23.78
CA THR A 24 -9.05 -1.56 -22.94
C THR A 24 -8.05 -2.26 -22.07
N ASN A 25 -7.68 -1.62 -20.96
CA ASN A 25 -6.92 -2.27 -19.91
C ASN A 25 -7.76 -3.48 -19.50
N TYR A 26 -7.39 -4.67 -19.98
CA TYR A 26 -7.97 -5.92 -19.50
C TYR A 26 -7.42 -6.11 -18.09
N PRO A 27 -8.19 -5.82 -17.03
CA PRO A 27 -7.63 -5.81 -15.68
C PRO A 27 -7.08 -7.20 -15.32
N TRP A 28 -7.67 -8.24 -15.89
CA TRP A 28 -7.25 -9.63 -15.76
C TRP A 28 -5.83 -9.92 -16.26
N LEU A 29 -5.39 -9.34 -17.39
CA LEU A 29 -4.03 -9.57 -17.91
C LEU A 29 -2.99 -8.94 -16.98
N GLU A 30 -3.27 -7.74 -16.49
CA GLU A 30 -2.41 -7.07 -15.52
C GLU A 30 -2.34 -7.84 -14.19
N GLN A 31 -3.47 -8.40 -13.74
CA GLN A 31 -3.49 -9.24 -12.53
C GLN A 31 -2.74 -10.57 -12.71
N ILE A 32 -2.75 -11.19 -13.89
CA ILE A 32 -1.93 -12.37 -14.18
C ILE A 32 -0.45 -12.02 -14.06
N SER A 33 -0.01 -10.96 -14.75
CA SER A 33 1.38 -10.50 -14.70
C SER A 33 1.84 -10.19 -13.27
N ARG A 34 1.03 -9.48 -12.47
CA ARG A 34 1.38 -9.17 -11.06
C ARG A 34 1.48 -10.43 -10.19
N GLN A 35 0.66 -11.44 -10.43
CA GLN A 35 0.73 -12.72 -9.71
C GLN A 35 1.94 -13.56 -10.12
N GLU A 36 2.29 -13.56 -11.41
CA GLU A 36 3.51 -14.20 -11.92
C GLU A 36 4.75 -13.57 -11.30
N MET A 37 4.86 -12.24 -11.32
CA MET A 37 5.94 -11.51 -10.67
C MET A 37 6.07 -11.84 -9.17
N LEU A 38 4.93 -11.91 -8.46
CA LEU A 38 4.94 -12.30 -7.05
C LEU A 38 5.50 -13.71 -6.86
N ASN A 39 5.06 -14.67 -7.68
CA ASN A 39 5.48 -16.07 -7.59
C ASN A 39 6.97 -16.26 -7.92
N GLU A 40 7.48 -15.57 -8.94
CA GLU A 40 8.89 -15.53 -9.31
C GLU A 40 9.74 -14.90 -8.19
N GLY A 41 9.30 -13.75 -7.67
CA GLY A 41 9.96 -13.08 -6.56
C GLY A 41 10.03 -13.95 -5.30
N CYS A 42 8.95 -14.67 -4.97
CA CYS A 42 8.95 -15.62 -3.87
C CYS A 42 9.91 -16.79 -4.07
N SER A 43 10.07 -17.26 -5.31
CA SER A 43 11.05 -18.30 -5.66
C SER A 43 12.48 -17.79 -5.47
N THR A 44 12.73 -16.51 -5.80
CA THR A 44 14.03 -15.85 -5.64
C THR A 44 14.41 -15.62 -4.17
N ILE A 45 13.44 -15.27 -3.32
CA ILE A 45 13.68 -15.02 -1.88
C ILE A 45 14.01 -16.31 -1.11
N ASN A 46 13.77 -17.49 -1.71
CA ASN A 46 13.92 -18.80 -1.07
C ASN A 46 13.15 -18.88 0.26
N ASP A 47 11.98 -18.21 0.34
CA ASP A 47 11.08 -18.38 1.49
C ASP A 47 10.44 -19.76 1.38
N ASN A 48 10.70 -20.61 2.36
CA ASN A 48 10.10 -21.93 2.44
C ASN A 48 8.57 -21.79 2.49
N LYS A 49 7.90 -22.00 1.35
CA LYS A 49 6.42 -22.03 1.21
C LYS A 49 5.74 -23.03 2.18
N PHE A 50 6.52 -23.94 2.78
CA PHE A 50 6.05 -25.06 3.58
C PHE A 50 5.95 -24.80 5.09
N GLY A 51 6.19 -23.58 5.57
CA GLY A 51 6.02 -23.23 6.98
C GLY A 51 4.58 -22.90 7.36
N TYR A 52 4.01 -23.60 8.35
CA TYR A 52 2.68 -23.28 8.88
C TYR A 52 2.58 -21.81 9.34
N LEU A 53 1.68 -21.05 8.71
CA LEU A 53 1.36 -19.70 9.15
C LEU A 53 0.62 -19.75 10.49
N LYS A 54 1.23 -19.17 11.54
CA LYS A 54 0.56 -19.03 12.83
C LYS A 54 -0.68 -18.17 12.67
N ARG A 55 -1.76 -18.49 13.39
CA ARG A 55 -3.01 -17.73 13.38
C ARG A 55 -2.80 -16.23 13.69
N THR A 56 -1.81 -15.90 14.52
CA THR A 56 -1.43 -14.51 14.84
C THR A 56 -0.85 -13.73 13.67
N SER A 57 -0.28 -14.41 12.67
CA SER A 57 0.20 -13.82 11.42
C SER A 57 -0.95 -13.33 10.53
N LEU A 58 -2.17 -13.84 10.71
CA LEU A 58 -3.34 -13.48 9.91
C LEU A 58 -4.08 -12.25 10.45
N LYS A 59 -3.51 -11.54 11.44
CA LYS A 59 -4.16 -10.37 12.07
C LYS A 59 -4.39 -9.22 11.10
N HIS A 60 -3.60 -9.14 10.02
CA HIS A 60 -3.74 -8.11 8.99
C HIS A 60 -4.81 -8.42 7.95
N ILE A 61 -5.41 -9.62 7.98
CA ILE A 61 -6.39 -10.03 6.99
C ILE A 61 -7.79 -9.79 7.55
N LEU A 62 -8.55 -8.97 6.85
CA LEU A 62 -9.94 -8.67 7.15
C LEU A 62 -10.85 -9.55 6.29
N VAL A 63 -12.01 -9.92 6.82
CA VAL A 63 -12.92 -10.87 6.18
C VAL A 63 -14.23 -10.18 5.81
N ASP A 64 -14.68 -10.41 4.59
CA ASP A 64 -16.05 -10.18 4.16
C ASP A 64 -16.64 -11.51 3.66
N HIS A 65 -17.46 -12.14 4.51
CA HIS A 65 -18.13 -13.39 4.19
C HIS A 65 -19.22 -13.25 3.12
N LYS A 66 -19.83 -12.07 2.98
CA LYS A 66 -20.94 -11.83 2.06
C LYS A 66 -20.45 -11.82 0.62
N HIS A 67 -19.31 -11.18 0.36
CA HIS A 67 -18.71 -11.07 -0.97
C HIS A 67 -17.53 -12.04 -1.16
N LYS A 68 -17.30 -12.96 -0.22
CA LYS A 68 -16.19 -13.93 -0.23
C LYS A 68 -14.84 -13.26 -0.52
N MET A 69 -14.51 -12.24 0.26
CA MET A 69 -13.31 -11.42 0.06
C MET A 69 -12.43 -11.39 1.30
N LEU A 70 -11.12 -11.50 1.10
CA LEU A 70 -10.09 -11.33 2.12
C LEU A 70 -9.19 -10.13 1.76
N TYR A 71 -9.03 -9.19 2.69
CA TYR A 71 -8.17 -8.03 2.50
C TYR A 71 -7.00 -8.04 3.47
N CYS A 72 -5.76 -8.20 2.98
CA CYS A 72 -4.61 -7.91 3.83
C CYS A 72 -4.31 -6.41 3.88
N TYR A 73 -4.67 -5.76 4.99
CA TYR A 73 -4.46 -4.31 5.10
C TYR A 73 -2.99 -3.97 5.40
N VAL A 74 -2.45 -3.14 4.54
CA VAL A 74 -1.14 -2.50 4.71
C VAL A 74 -1.35 -1.01 4.99
N PRO A 75 -0.72 -0.43 6.01
CA PRO A 75 -0.83 1.02 6.18
C PRO A 75 -0.17 1.79 5.02
N LYS A 76 -0.78 2.93 4.66
CA LYS A 76 -0.30 3.89 3.63
C LYS A 76 -0.52 3.48 2.17
N VAL A 77 -1.40 2.50 1.95
CA VAL A 77 -1.89 2.09 0.63
C VAL A 77 -3.42 2.22 0.53
N ALA A 78 -3.96 3.36 0.98
CA ALA A 78 -5.41 3.61 1.10
C ALA A 78 -6.19 2.69 2.07
N CYS A 79 -5.52 2.06 3.05
CA CYS A 79 -6.17 1.12 3.96
C CYS A 79 -7.40 1.66 4.70
N THR A 80 -7.42 2.94 5.08
CA THR A 80 -8.60 3.55 5.72
C THR A 80 -9.81 3.54 4.78
N ASN A 81 -9.62 3.78 3.49
CA ASN A 81 -10.70 3.76 2.51
C ASN A 81 -11.18 2.33 2.24
N TRP A 82 -10.28 1.36 2.09
CA TRP A 82 -10.68 -0.04 1.99
C TRP A 82 -11.44 -0.53 3.21
N LYS A 83 -11.07 -0.12 4.42
CA LYS A 83 -11.86 -0.43 5.63
C LYS A 83 -13.26 0.18 5.59
N ARG A 84 -13.40 1.41 5.06
CA ARG A 84 -14.72 2.04 4.86
C ARG A 84 -15.57 1.29 3.84
N VAL A 85 -14.97 0.87 2.72
CA VAL A 85 -15.62 0.01 1.72
C VAL A 85 -16.11 -1.27 2.39
N MET A 86 -15.25 -1.99 3.11
CA MET A 86 -15.64 -3.21 3.81
C MET A 86 -16.76 -2.99 4.83
N MET A 87 -16.75 -1.85 5.56
CA MET A 87 -17.84 -1.53 6.49
C MET A 87 -19.19 -1.38 5.77
N VAL A 88 -19.22 -0.80 4.58
CA VAL A 88 -20.47 -0.69 3.79
C VAL A 88 -20.86 -2.03 3.20
N LEU A 89 -19.92 -2.77 2.59
CA LEU A 89 -20.18 -4.09 2.02
C LEU A 89 -20.75 -5.08 3.05
N THR A 90 -20.19 -5.09 4.25
CA THR A 90 -20.61 -5.97 5.36
C THR A 90 -21.82 -5.46 6.13
N GLY A 91 -22.41 -4.32 5.75
CA GLY A 91 -23.58 -3.73 6.42
C GLY A 91 -23.29 -3.13 7.79
N LYS A 92 -22.01 -2.93 8.16
CA LYS A 92 -21.60 -2.21 9.38
C LYS A 92 -21.83 -0.70 9.27
N SER A 93 -22.01 -0.19 8.07
CA SER A 93 -22.41 1.19 7.78
C SER A 93 -23.35 1.22 6.58
N ASN A 94 -24.29 2.15 6.59
CA ASN A 94 -25.26 2.39 5.51
C ASN A 94 -25.03 3.75 4.82
N THR A 95 -23.88 4.40 5.03
CA THR A 95 -23.61 5.69 4.39
C THR A 95 -23.43 5.53 2.88
N THR A 96 -23.94 6.50 2.13
CA THR A 96 -23.69 6.65 0.70
C THR A 96 -22.27 7.19 0.44
N TYR A 97 -21.76 8.07 1.31
CA TYR A 97 -20.45 8.69 1.15
C TYR A 97 -19.45 8.10 2.15
N LEU A 98 -18.56 7.25 1.66
CA LEU A 98 -17.60 6.52 2.49
C LEU A 98 -16.71 7.41 3.38
N LYS A 99 -16.46 8.68 2.99
CA LYS A 99 -15.67 9.62 3.79
C LYS A 99 -16.38 10.08 5.06
N ASP A 100 -17.69 9.90 5.16
CA ASP A 100 -18.49 10.22 6.35
C ASP A 100 -18.17 9.29 7.52
N ILE A 101 -17.67 8.08 7.24
CA ILE A 101 -17.14 7.19 8.27
C ILE A 101 -15.80 7.77 8.74
N PRO A 102 -15.68 8.24 10.00
CA PRO A 102 -14.44 8.82 10.49
C PRO A 102 -13.32 7.77 10.54
N SER A 103 -12.07 8.21 10.36
CA SER A 103 -10.91 7.29 10.35
C SER A 103 -10.82 6.47 11.64
N TYR A 104 -11.04 7.06 12.82
CA TYR A 104 -10.99 6.31 14.09
C TYR A 104 -12.06 5.22 14.18
N VAL A 105 -13.23 5.40 13.54
CA VAL A 105 -14.28 4.38 13.46
C VAL A 105 -13.85 3.27 12.51
N ALA A 106 -13.37 3.62 11.31
CA ALA A 106 -12.88 2.66 10.33
C ALA A 106 -11.68 1.82 10.83
N HIS A 107 -10.94 2.31 11.83
CA HIS A 107 -9.84 1.59 12.45
C HIS A 107 -10.22 0.86 13.76
N GLY A 108 -11.48 0.97 14.22
CA GLY A 108 -11.93 0.36 15.46
C GLY A 108 -12.12 -1.16 15.37
N ASP A 109 -11.98 -1.87 16.48
CA ASP A 109 -11.99 -3.34 16.51
C ASP A 109 -13.31 -3.99 16.05
N LYS A 110 -14.43 -3.25 16.13
CA LYS A 110 -15.76 -3.70 15.70
C LYS A 110 -16.08 -3.36 14.23
N SER A 111 -15.18 -2.68 13.53
CA SER A 111 -15.42 -2.20 12.15
C SER A 111 -15.40 -3.33 11.12
N THR A 112 -14.53 -4.32 11.32
CA THR A 112 -14.30 -5.44 10.40
C THR A 112 -13.88 -6.68 11.19
N GLU A 113 -14.28 -7.86 10.74
CA GLU A 113 -13.80 -9.14 11.28
C GLU A 113 -12.40 -9.46 10.74
N ARG A 114 -11.54 -10.06 11.57
CA ARG A 114 -10.19 -10.47 11.19
C ARG A 114 -10.12 -11.97 11.00
N LEU A 115 -9.38 -12.43 10.00
CA LEU A 115 -9.20 -13.86 9.73
C LEU A 115 -8.59 -14.59 10.93
N SER A 116 -7.71 -13.92 11.68
CA SER A 116 -7.15 -14.44 12.93
C SER A 116 -8.18 -14.65 14.06
N GLN A 117 -9.43 -14.20 13.92
CA GLN A 117 -10.50 -14.42 14.90
C GLN A 117 -11.32 -15.69 14.59
N LEU A 118 -11.22 -16.25 13.38
CA LEU A 118 -11.95 -17.44 12.96
C LEU A 118 -11.30 -18.75 13.42
N SER A 119 -12.06 -19.85 13.42
CA SER A 119 -11.53 -21.20 13.70
C SER A 119 -10.56 -21.66 12.59
N PRO A 120 -9.62 -22.60 12.86
CA PRO A 120 -8.71 -23.11 11.83
C PRO A 120 -9.42 -23.66 10.58
N LYS A 121 -10.59 -24.29 10.76
CA LYS A 121 -11.41 -24.82 9.66
C LYS A 121 -11.97 -23.70 8.78
N GLU A 122 -12.46 -22.62 9.39
CA GLU A 122 -12.98 -21.45 8.67
C GLU A 122 -11.85 -20.69 7.96
N ILE A 123 -10.70 -20.54 8.62
CA ILE A 123 -9.51 -19.92 8.02
C ILE A 123 -9.14 -20.64 6.73
N LYS A 124 -9.00 -21.97 6.79
CA LYS A 124 -8.69 -22.80 5.62
C LYS A 124 -9.72 -22.61 4.51
N LYS A 125 -11.01 -22.71 4.85
CA LYS A 125 -12.11 -22.50 3.90
C LYS A 125 -12.03 -21.13 3.21
N CYS A 126 -11.79 -20.06 3.97
CA CYS A 126 -11.72 -18.71 3.39
C CYS A 126 -10.51 -18.60 2.45
N LEU A 127 -9.31 -19.03 2.88
CA LEU A 127 -8.10 -18.98 2.06
C LEU A 127 -8.21 -19.79 0.76
N GLU A 128 -8.99 -20.86 0.75
CA GLU A 128 -9.19 -21.72 -0.44
C GLU A 128 -10.28 -21.20 -1.40
N SER A 129 -11.22 -20.37 -0.93
CA SER A 129 -12.44 -20.07 -1.71
C SER A 129 -12.78 -18.59 -1.86
N TYR A 130 -12.02 -17.68 -1.23
CA TYR A 130 -12.28 -16.24 -1.24
C TYR A 130 -11.28 -15.52 -2.14
N THR A 131 -11.73 -14.46 -2.81
CA THR A 131 -10.86 -13.52 -3.48
C THR A 131 -9.98 -12.84 -2.43
N THR A 132 -8.68 -13.12 -2.46
CA THR A 132 -7.72 -12.58 -1.49
C THR A 132 -6.92 -11.50 -2.15
N PHE A 133 -7.02 -10.27 -1.65
CA PHE A 133 -6.37 -9.13 -2.24
C PHE A 133 -5.41 -8.38 -1.32
N LEU A 134 -4.42 -7.77 -1.97
CA LEU A 134 -3.38 -6.95 -1.36
C LEU A 134 -3.22 -5.66 -2.16
N MET A 135 -3.22 -4.52 -1.48
CA MET A 135 -2.77 -3.26 -2.07
C MET A 135 -1.32 -3.01 -1.71
N VAL A 136 -0.52 -2.63 -2.69
CA VAL A 136 0.91 -2.32 -2.51
C VAL A 136 1.22 -0.91 -2.98
N ARG A 137 2.39 -0.41 -2.59
CA ARG A 137 2.91 0.90 -3.00
C ARG A 137 4.42 0.86 -2.94
N HIS A 138 5.06 1.65 -3.80
CA HIS A 138 6.51 1.82 -3.81
C HIS A 138 7.08 1.95 -2.38
N PRO A 139 8.04 1.10 -1.94
CA PRO A 139 8.45 1.02 -0.54
C PRO A 139 8.89 2.36 0.06
N MET A 140 9.66 3.16 -0.69
CA MET A 140 10.11 4.48 -0.24
C MET A 140 8.97 5.49 -0.12
N GLU A 141 7.98 5.43 -1.01
CA GLU A 141 6.85 6.34 -0.97
C GLU A 141 5.93 5.99 0.21
N ARG A 142 5.71 4.69 0.45
CA ARG A 142 4.98 4.18 1.61
C ARG A 142 5.66 4.62 2.91
N LEU A 143 6.98 4.47 2.99
CA LEU A 143 7.77 4.89 4.14
C LEU A 143 7.68 6.41 4.39
N LEU A 144 7.81 7.22 3.35
CA LEU A 144 7.67 8.67 3.45
C LEU A 144 6.26 9.06 3.88
N SER A 145 5.23 8.41 3.33
CA SER A 145 3.84 8.62 3.75
C SER A 145 3.65 8.32 5.24
N ALA A 146 4.30 7.28 5.77
CA ALA A 146 4.31 6.97 7.19
C ALA A 146 4.99 8.07 8.01
N PHE A 147 6.22 8.44 7.64
CA PHE A 147 6.99 9.48 8.33
C PHE A 147 6.20 10.79 8.42
N ARG A 148 5.72 11.32 7.29
CA ARG A 148 4.99 12.58 7.23
C ARG A 148 3.68 12.53 8.03
N ASN A 149 2.93 11.43 7.94
CA ASN A 149 1.70 11.28 8.72
C ASN A 149 1.95 11.22 10.24
N LYS A 150 3.05 10.60 10.68
CA LYS A 150 3.30 10.35 12.10
C LYS A 150 4.12 11.45 12.78
N PHE A 151 5.01 12.11 12.07
CA PHE A 151 5.98 13.03 12.67
C PHE A 151 5.85 14.47 12.20
N GLU A 152 5.31 14.75 11.01
CA GLU A 152 5.16 16.15 10.52
C GLU A 152 3.77 16.76 10.77
N GLY A 153 2.78 15.91 11.08
CA GLY A 153 1.41 16.38 11.31
C GLY A 153 1.18 17.00 12.69
N ASN A 154 0.09 17.76 12.82
CA ASN A 154 -0.38 18.35 14.08
C ASN A 154 -1.64 17.68 14.64
N LEU A 155 -2.09 16.57 14.04
CA LEU A 155 -3.25 15.82 14.49
C LEU A 155 -2.95 15.10 15.82
N THR A 156 -3.99 14.74 16.58
CA THR A 156 -3.87 13.98 17.83
C THR A 156 -3.06 12.68 17.64
N SER A 157 -3.26 12.00 16.51
CA SER A 157 -2.49 10.81 16.17
C SER A 157 -1.01 11.13 15.96
N SER A 158 -0.65 12.19 15.22
CA SER A 158 0.74 12.60 15.05
C SER A 158 1.39 12.95 16.39
N LYS A 159 0.70 13.71 17.25
CA LYS A 159 1.18 14.03 18.61
C LYS A 159 1.46 12.78 19.46
N TYR A 160 0.62 11.75 19.34
CA TYR A 160 0.88 10.46 19.99
C TYR A 160 2.17 9.80 19.50
N PHE A 161 2.41 9.76 18.17
CA PHE A 161 3.62 9.16 17.61
C PHE A 161 4.88 9.98 17.92
N GLN A 162 4.81 11.31 17.87
CA GLN A 162 5.88 12.22 18.28
C GLN A 162 6.27 11.97 19.76
N LYS A 163 5.28 11.86 20.65
CA LYS A 163 5.53 11.56 22.07
C LYS A 163 6.07 10.14 22.28
N ARG A 164 5.51 9.13 21.62
CA ARG A 164 5.85 7.71 21.83
C ARG A 164 7.17 7.30 21.19
N TYR A 165 7.40 7.68 19.94
CA TYR A 165 8.58 7.31 19.17
C TYR A 165 9.52 8.50 19.01
N GLY A 166 8.98 9.68 18.68
CA GLY A 166 9.80 10.83 18.32
C GLY A 166 10.76 11.28 19.43
N ARG A 167 10.30 11.30 20.69
CA ARG A 167 11.16 11.59 21.86
C ARG A 167 12.36 10.64 21.95
N HIS A 168 12.12 9.35 21.77
CA HIS A 168 13.15 8.31 21.80
C HIS A 168 14.14 8.49 20.64
N ILE A 169 13.61 8.67 19.44
CA ILE A 169 14.40 8.88 18.21
C ILE A 169 15.31 10.10 18.38
N VAL A 170 14.76 11.25 18.76
CA VAL A 170 15.52 12.49 18.98
C VAL A 170 16.56 12.32 20.07
N LYS A 171 16.20 11.69 21.21
CA LYS A 171 17.13 11.49 22.32
C LYS A 171 18.34 10.64 21.93
N LYS A 172 18.15 9.64 21.07
CA LYS A 172 19.18 8.66 20.73
C LYS A 172 20.02 9.04 19.50
N TYR A 173 19.39 9.58 18.46
CA TYR A 173 20.04 9.78 17.15
C TYR A 173 20.39 11.24 16.84
N ARG A 174 19.94 12.22 17.64
CA ARG A 174 20.32 13.62 17.45
C ARG A 174 21.68 13.91 18.10
N PRO A 175 22.66 14.45 17.35
CA PRO A 175 23.93 14.91 17.93
C PRO A 175 23.71 15.90 19.07
N ARG A 176 24.49 15.78 20.15
CA ARG A 176 24.44 16.72 21.27
C ARG A 176 25.15 18.01 20.89
N ASN A 177 24.40 19.00 20.41
CA ASN A 177 24.90 20.37 20.26
C ASN A 177 24.61 21.18 21.54
N ARG A 178 25.62 21.87 22.08
CA ARG A 178 25.53 22.66 23.34
C ARG A 178 24.46 23.77 23.28
N ASN A 179 24.09 24.25 22.09
CA ASN A 179 23.16 25.38 21.89
C ASN A 179 21.73 24.97 21.46
N GLN A 180 21.40 23.68 21.45
CA GLN A 180 20.11 23.23 20.94
C GLN A 180 19.04 23.32 22.05
N LYS A 181 18.06 24.23 21.87
CA LYS A 181 16.89 24.43 22.77
C LYS A 181 16.34 23.07 23.25
N TYR A 182 16.48 22.82 24.55
CA TYR A 182 16.04 21.62 25.25
C TYR A 182 14.56 21.27 25.01
N LEU A 183 13.72 22.28 24.73
CA LEU A 183 12.27 22.18 24.58
C LEU A 183 11.79 21.19 23.49
N LYS A 184 12.51 21.02 22.36
CA LYS A 184 12.03 20.11 21.28
C LYS A 184 12.39 18.63 21.49
N LYS A 185 13.41 18.35 22.33
CA LYS A 185 13.75 16.96 22.70
C LYS A 185 12.65 16.31 23.54
N GLU A 186 11.88 17.11 24.27
CA GLU A 186 10.83 16.61 25.15
C GLU A 186 9.52 16.31 24.42
N THR A 187 9.24 16.98 23.30
CA THR A 187 8.02 16.75 22.53
C THR A 187 8.20 15.68 21.46
N GLY A 188 9.41 15.55 20.89
CA GLY A 188 9.65 14.68 19.74
C GLY A 188 8.92 15.13 18.47
N SER A 189 8.49 16.39 18.42
CA SER A 189 7.69 16.96 17.32
C SER A 189 8.51 17.46 16.14
N ASP A 190 9.84 17.36 16.21
CA ASP A 190 10.77 17.82 15.18
C ASP A 190 11.74 16.71 14.72
N VAL A 191 11.30 15.45 14.80
CA VAL A 191 12.05 14.31 14.27
C VAL A 191 12.33 14.54 12.80
N THR A 192 13.58 14.45 12.39
CA THR A 192 13.98 14.53 10.98
C THR A 192 13.87 13.16 10.31
N LEU A 193 13.75 13.13 8.98
CA LEU A 193 13.76 11.86 8.24
C LEU A 193 15.06 11.09 8.50
N ASN A 194 16.20 11.78 8.56
CA ASN A 194 17.50 11.17 8.83
C ASN A 194 17.55 10.46 10.20
N GLU A 195 17.00 11.06 11.25
CA GLU A 195 16.91 10.44 12.58
C GLU A 195 15.94 9.25 12.57
N PHE A 196 14.80 9.38 11.88
CA PHE A 196 13.84 8.29 11.73
C PHE A 196 14.43 7.10 10.97
N VAL A 197 15.17 7.33 9.89
CA VAL A 197 15.85 6.29 9.13
C VAL A 197 16.90 5.59 9.99
N GLN A 198 17.72 6.33 10.73
CA GLN A 198 18.65 5.72 11.68
C GLN A 198 17.93 4.84 12.70
N TYR A 199 16.80 5.28 13.25
CA TYR A 199 15.99 4.46 14.13
C TYR A 199 15.55 3.15 13.46
N LEU A 200 15.03 3.19 12.23
CA LEU A 200 14.62 2.00 11.50
C LEU A 200 15.77 1.03 11.24
N LEU A 201 16.93 1.54 10.83
CA LEU A 201 18.13 0.75 10.53
C LEU A 201 18.70 0.03 11.77
N ASN A 202 18.40 0.49 12.98
CA ASN A 202 19.01 -0.02 14.21
C ASN A 202 18.05 -0.84 15.06
N GLU A 203 16.82 -0.36 15.29
CA GLU A 203 15.91 -1.00 16.27
C GLU A 203 14.43 -0.82 15.96
N GLY A 204 14.08 -0.01 14.97
CA GLY A 204 12.72 0.47 14.77
C GLY A 204 11.85 -0.38 13.85
N LEU A 205 12.43 -1.19 12.95
CA LEU A 205 11.70 -1.76 11.82
C LEU A 205 10.40 -2.51 12.19
N ASN A 206 10.43 -3.30 13.25
CA ASN A 206 9.31 -4.15 13.67
C ASN A 206 8.48 -3.56 14.83
N SER A 207 8.76 -2.33 15.25
CA SER A 207 8.05 -1.70 16.37
C SER A 207 6.66 -1.17 16.00
N ASN A 208 6.36 -1.01 14.70
CA ASN A 208 5.04 -0.53 14.25
C ASN A 208 4.70 -0.91 12.80
N GLU A 209 3.46 -1.33 12.59
CA GLU A 209 2.92 -1.72 11.27
C GLU A 209 3.03 -0.63 10.18
N HIS A 210 3.16 0.65 10.56
CA HIS A 210 3.24 1.73 9.58
C HIS A 210 4.54 1.75 8.77
N TRP A 211 5.61 1.12 9.26
CA TRP A 211 6.90 1.04 8.57
C TRP A 211 7.45 -0.39 8.49
N THR A 212 6.79 -1.38 9.07
CA THR A 212 7.09 -2.81 8.82
C THR A 212 6.92 -3.15 7.33
N PRO A 213 7.80 -3.92 6.68
CA PRO A 213 7.65 -4.34 5.29
C PRO A 213 6.32 -5.04 4.99
N ILE A 214 5.82 -4.92 3.75
CA ILE A 214 4.58 -5.59 3.30
C ILE A 214 4.75 -7.11 3.38
N TYR A 215 5.92 -7.60 2.98
CA TYR A 215 6.33 -8.99 3.10
C TYR A 215 6.05 -9.57 4.50
N ASP A 216 6.42 -8.82 5.54
CA ASP A 216 6.27 -9.25 6.94
C ASP A 216 4.83 -9.11 7.46
N LEU A 217 4.07 -8.13 6.95
CA LEU A 217 2.68 -7.91 7.38
C LEU A 217 1.70 -8.90 6.76
N CYS A 218 1.92 -9.25 5.50
CA CYS A 218 0.94 -9.92 4.65
C CYS A 218 1.39 -11.29 4.12
N HIS A 219 2.65 -11.68 4.34
CA HIS A 219 3.17 -13.00 3.99
C HIS A 219 2.82 -13.46 2.55
N PRO A 220 3.10 -12.66 1.51
CA PRO A 220 2.64 -12.92 0.15
C PRO A 220 3.25 -14.16 -0.51
N CYS A 221 4.32 -14.72 0.05
CA CYS A 221 4.86 -16.02 -0.39
C CYS A 221 4.15 -17.23 0.20
N ARG A 222 3.28 -17.03 1.19
CA ARG A 222 2.57 -18.09 1.93
C ARG A 222 1.05 -17.98 1.85
N ILE A 223 0.55 -16.89 1.27
CA ILE A 223 -0.87 -16.62 1.07
C ILE A 223 -1.07 -16.39 -0.41
N ASN A 224 -2.03 -17.11 -1.00
CA ASN A 224 -2.37 -16.96 -2.40
C ASN A 224 -3.19 -15.68 -2.61
N TYR A 225 -2.54 -14.61 -3.04
CA TYR A 225 -3.21 -13.35 -3.40
C TYR A 225 -3.70 -13.43 -4.85
N THR A 226 -5.01 -13.56 -5.02
CA THR A 226 -5.68 -13.63 -6.33
C THR A 226 -5.88 -12.25 -6.97
N PHE A 227 -5.61 -11.18 -6.23
CA PHE A 227 -5.62 -9.81 -6.74
C PHE A 227 -4.54 -8.98 -6.04
N ILE A 228 -3.71 -8.30 -6.80
CA ILE A 228 -2.67 -7.40 -6.30
C ILE A 228 -2.90 -6.04 -6.94
N GLY A 229 -3.32 -5.06 -6.15
CA GLY A 229 -3.49 -3.68 -6.61
C GLY A 229 -2.26 -2.82 -6.29
N LYS A 230 -1.92 -1.88 -7.16
CA LYS A 230 -0.85 -0.89 -6.95
C LYS A 230 -1.46 0.48 -6.63
N TYR A 231 -0.87 1.20 -5.66
CA TYR A 231 -1.43 2.47 -5.17
C TYR A 231 -1.41 3.58 -6.22
N GLU A 232 -0.48 3.52 -7.18
CA GLU A 232 -0.42 4.39 -8.35
C GLU A 232 -1.61 4.20 -9.30
N HIS A 233 -2.23 3.02 -9.31
CA HIS A 233 -3.44 2.67 -10.09
C HIS A 233 -4.65 2.46 -9.17
N LEU A 234 -4.68 3.13 -8.02
CA LEU A 234 -5.63 2.85 -6.94
C LEU A 234 -7.09 2.92 -7.38
N THR A 235 -7.45 3.85 -8.27
CA THR A 235 -8.85 4.02 -8.67
C THR A 235 -9.29 2.91 -9.61
N GLU A 236 -8.45 2.56 -10.57
CA GLU A 236 -8.66 1.51 -11.56
C GLU A 236 -8.66 0.14 -10.89
N ASP A 237 -7.67 -0.15 -10.04
CA ASP A 237 -7.57 -1.40 -9.31
C ASP A 237 -8.70 -1.56 -8.29
N ALA A 238 -9.13 -0.48 -7.63
CA ALA A 238 -10.27 -0.55 -6.74
C ALA A 238 -11.57 -0.85 -7.48
N GLN A 239 -11.78 -0.25 -8.65
CA GLN A 239 -12.96 -0.53 -9.47
C GLN A 239 -12.95 -1.98 -9.97
N ALA A 240 -11.83 -2.45 -10.53
CA ALA A 240 -11.69 -3.82 -11.01
C ALA A 240 -11.95 -4.84 -9.90
N LEU A 241 -11.44 -4.62 -8.69
CA LEU A 241 -11.70 -5.51 -7.56
C LEU A 241 -13.17 -5.49 -7.12
N LEU A 242 -13.82 -4.32 -7.10
CA LEU A 242 -15.25 -4.21 -6.78
C LEU A 242 -16.11 -4.96 -7.80
N ASP A 243 -15.75 -4.91 -9.07
CA ASP A 243 -16.42 -5.64 -10.14
C ASP A 243 -16.21 -7.17 -9.99
N ILE A 244 -14.99 -7.62 -9.66
CA ILE A 244 -14.67 -9.05 -9.45
C ILE A 244 -15.50 -9.71 -8.36
N ILE A 245 -15.82 -8.96 -7.30
CA ILE A 245 -16.58 -9.47 -6.15
C ILE A 245 -18.10 -9.23 -6.29
N ASP A 246 -18.55 -8.78 -7.47
CA ASP A 246 -19.94 -8.38 -7.74
C ASP A 246 -20.48 -7.40 -6.67
N ALA A 247 -19.66 -6.41 -6.30
CA ALA A 247 -20.03 -5.43 -5.28
C ALA A 247 -21.26 -4.61 -5.73
N PRO A 248 -22.13 -4.20 -4.80
CA PRO A 248 -23.13 -3.19 -5.10
C PRO A 248 -22.46 -1.87 -5.55
N PRO A 249 -23.18 -0.97 -6.25
CA PRO A 249 -22.62 0.29 -6.71
C PRO A 249 -22.00 1.11 -5.57
N ILE A 250 -20.67 1.12 -5.50
CA ILE A 250 -19.89 1.85 -4.50
C ILE A 250 -18.78 2.59 -5.24
N ARG A 251 -18.66 3.89 -4.98
CA ARG A 251 -17.57 4.69 -5.52
C ARG A 251 -16.39 4.71 -4.55
N PHE A 252 -15.25 4.15 -4.97
CA PHE A 252 -14.04 4.20 -4.15
C PHE A 252 -13.61 5.67 -3.92
N PRO A 253 -13.24 6.08 -2.69
CA PRO A 253 -12.96 7.48 -2.42
C PRO A 253 -11.62 7.89 -3.02
N MET A 254 -11.63 8.90 -3.90
CA MET A 254 -10.40 9.49 -4.42
C MET A 254 -9.53 10.01 -3.26
N THR A 255 -8.25 9.66 -3.32
CA THR A 255 -7.20 10.20 -2.47
C THR A 255 -6.26 11.04 -3.32
N ASN A 256 -5.78 12.17 -2.77
CA ASN A 256 -4.71 12.93 -3.42
C ASN A 256 -3.37 12.17 -3.25
N SER A 257 -3.18 11.12 -4.07
CA SER A 257 -1.96 10.29 -4.11
C SER A 257 -0.72 11.10 -4.45
N ALA A 258 -0.89 12.13 -5.30
CA ALA A 258 0.18 13.00 -5.82
C ALA A 258 1.01 13.75 -4.76
N HIS A 259 0.53 13.92 -3.52
CA HIS A 259 1.26 14.72 -2.53
C HIS A 259 2.48 14.04 -1.92
N THR A 260 2.60 12.71 -1.99
CA THR A 260 3.78 12.01 -1.43
C THR A 260 4.75 11.62 -2.53
N SER A 261 4.28 11.05 -3.64
CA SER A 261 5.11 10.66 -4.80
C SER A 261 6.02 11.80 -5.26
N THR A 262 5.45 13.00 -5.41
CA THR A 262 6.18 14.21 -5.83
C THR A 262 7.28 14.67 -4.86
N LYS A 263 7.25 14.21 -3.60
CA LYS A 263 8.22 14.58 -2.56
C LYS A 263 9.24 13.51 -2.25
N VAL A 264 9.11 12.31 -2.84
CA VAL A 264 10.01 11.18 -2.54
C VAL A 264 11.46 11.55 -2.81
N ARG A 265 11.77 12.05 -4.01
CA ARG A 265 13.13 12.48 -4.37
C ARG A 265 13.65 13.57 -3.42
N GLU A 266 12.86 14.62 -3.16
CA GLU A 266 13.22 15.74 -2.27
C GLU A 266 13.69 15.26 -0.89
N TYR A 267 12.97 14.31 -0.31
CA TYR A 267 13.25 13.80 1.03
C TYR A 267 14.44 12.85 1.07
N PHE A 268 14.49 11.90 0.14
CA PHE A 268 15.50 10.84 0.17
C PHE A 268 16.85 11.27 -0.39
N GLN A 269 16.91 12.26 -1.29
CA GLN A 269 18.18 12.82 -1.78
C GLN A 269 19.01 13.50 -0.67
N MET A 270 18.37 13.91 0.44
CA MET A 270 19.05 14.48 1.60
C MET A 270 19.72 13.42 2.49
N LEU A 271 19.47 12.14 2.26
CA LEU A 271 20.06 11.07 3.06
C LEU A 271 21.43 10.66 2.50
N PRO A 272 22.40 10.32 3.37
CA PRO A 272 23.63 9.68 2.93
C PRO A 272 23.36 8.42 2.11
N LEU A 273 24.11 8.21 1.03
CA LEU A 273 23.94 7.05 0.13
C LEU A 273 23.93 5.71 0.88
N LYS A 274 24.78 5.57 1.89
CA LYS A 274 24.83 4.38 2.76
C LYS A 274 23.49 4.08 3.46
N TYR A 275 22.71 5.10 3.82
CA TYR A 275 21.40 4.93 4.42
C TYR A 275 20.37 4.51 3.38
N MET A 276 20.44 5.04 2.16
CA MET A 276 19.59 4.59 1.06
C MET A 276 19.83 3.12 0.70
N GLN A 277 21.10 2.70 0.59
CA GLN A 277 21.44 1.30 0.36
C GLN A 277 20.96 0.38 1.49
N ALA A 278 21.10 0.82 2.75
CA ALA A 278 20.63 0.06 3.90
C ALA A 278 19.09 -0.02 3.95
N LEU A 279 18.38 1.08 3.63
CA LEU A 279 16.93 1.09 3.51
C LEU A 279 16.43 0.17 2.39
N TYR A 280 17.07 0.21 1.22
CA TYR A 280 16.77 -0.72 0.14
C TYR A 280 16.87 -2.17 0.62
N LYS A 281 17.96 -2.52 1.32
CA LYS A 281 18.12 -3.86 1.91
C LYS A 281 17.03 -4.22 2.91
N LEU A 282 16.59 -3.28 3.75
CA LEU A 282 15.49 -3.53 4.70
C LEU A 282 14.15 -3.85 4.01
N TYR A 283 13.87 -3.23 2.88
CA TYR A 283 12.62 -3.42 2.14
C TYR A 283 12.81 -4.28 0.88
N LYS A 284 13.94 -4.99 0.73
CA LYS A 284 14.34 -5.69 -0.50
C LYS A 284 13.26 -6.64 -1.01
N ASN A 285 12.62 -7.37 -0.11
CA ASN A 285 11.55 -8.30 -0.47
C ASN A 285 10.34 -7.56 -1.05
N ASP A 286 9.97 -6.39 -0.54
CA ASP A 286 8.87 -5.59 -1.12
C ASP A 286 9.23 -5.06 -2.52
N PHE A 287 10.50 -4.73 -2.78
CA PHE A 287 10.95 -4.34 -4.12
C PHE A 287 10.84 -5.49 -5.12
N ILE A 288 11.38 -6.67 -4.75
CA ILE A 288 11.37 -7.87 -5.59
C ILE A 288 9.94 -8.34 -5.87
N LEU A 289 9.10 -8.45 -4.84
CA LEU A 289 7.79 -9.09 -4.94
C LEU A 289 6.75 -8.27 -5.70
N PHE A 290 6.94 -6.96 -5.79
CA PHE A 290 5.96 -6.04 -6.36
C PHE A 290 6.50 -5.23 -7.52
N ASP A 291 7.65 -5.61 -8.05
CA ASP A 291 8.30 -5.01 -9.21
C ASP A 291 8.43 -3.49 -9.06
N TYR A 292 9.21 -3.10 -8.05
CA TYR A 292 9.60 -1.71 -7.83
C TYR A 292 11.11 -1.57 -7.97
N ASN A 293 11.54 -0.36 -8.34
CA ASN A 293 12.96 0.02 -8.50
C ASN A 293 13.23 1.39 -7.86
N LEU A 294 14.50 1.74 -7.68
CA LEU A 294 14.87 3.04 -7.11
C LEU A 294 15.03 4.16 -8.13
N GLU A 295 14.83 3.90 -9.43
CA GLU A 295 15.04 4.89 -10.48
C GLU A 295 14.17 6.13 -10.28
N SER A 296 12.90 5.94 -9.93
CA SER A 296 11.97 7.02 -9.61
C SER A 296 12.38 7.86 -8.37
N VAL A 297 13.25 7.32 -7.51
CA VAL A 297 13.72 7.95 -6.27
C VAL A 297 15.07 8.63 -6.47
N LEU A 298 16.06 7.90 -6.98
CA LEU A 298 17.47 8.29 -7.05
C LEU A 298 17.95 8.61 -8.47
N GLY A 299 17.17 8.28 -9.50
CA GLY A 299 17.60 8.35 -10.90
C GLY A 299 18.48 7.17 -11.35
N PHE A 300 18.69 6.18 -10.48
CA PHE A 300 19.39 4.93 -10.78
C PHE A 300 18.97 3.85 -9.76
N ASP A 301 19.24 2.58 -10.06
CA ASP A 301 19.02 1.45 -9.14
C ASP A 301 20.34 0.88 -8.59
N PHE A 302 20.30 0.19 -7.46
CA PHE A 302 21.48 -0.41 -6.82
C PHE A 302 21.87 -1.78 -7.40
N GLY A 303 21.07 -2.35 -8.31
CA GLY A 303 21.26 -3.69 -8.86
C GLY A 303 20.40 -4.72 -8.17
#